data_AF-A0A970DI41-F1
#
_entry.id   AF-A0A970DI41-F1
#
_cell.length_a   1.000
_cell.length_b   1.000
_cell.length_c   1.000
_cell.angle_alpha   90.00
_cell.angle_beta   90.00
_cell.angle_gamma   90.00
#
_symmetry.space_group_name_H-M   'P 1'
#
loop_
_entity.id
_entity.type
_entity.pdbx_description
1 polymer ?
#
loop_
_entity_poly.entity_id
_entity_poly.type
_entity_poly.pdbx_seq_one_letter_code
_entity_poly.pdbx_strand_id
1 'polypeptide(L)'
;MKYKSRFGILMAIIISILTVAGTLNTYAYSGSMGYDGGISAADPYENNTYLYREVCFLTGVPVIFEGTLTVKKNVRKDRINTTYTYNLENVERDASITRVVVIDTYTETKQTGQVVESSTHARMPTEIVRFGQTTYNLIGYRFTQSGITDPKPAVYYNAGEYSVKKTYRISTGGTIDLELTGNQYGYDQYWSSAKAGRVNIMISAKPVIGGETAPWGGWAEVSVSSTAKKDFKYIKNEPWQISFEGGYVEQNWEESILEYNAVLPEFDKNGKATEVMHSYSERMGINTEPVNTRLMVPDLKHLEGHWAEEPVKILYSLEILSGTGDNFNPAKYVTRRDFTAMVVRAVRDIPEDPDLVVRTVTTPSRSRDKAPEVSPFLDVNADDIYYEEIKTASSRGIIQGTGQAYFSPDRHITKAEAFTILIRAIGLEGLAPYPYSITHFADNDSIPAFARNAAAVAYRIGLAEEDSRGFFNPDEKFTYEKASDIIYKFVQYLGKELVKDYRERILNY
;
A
#
# COMPACT_ATOMS: atom_id res chain seq x y z
N MET A 1 -76.69 -10.51 -11.26
CA MET A 1 -76.47 -11.29 -10.03
C MET A 1 -76.12 -12.72 -10.38
N LYS A 2 -74.83 -13.02 -10.49
CA LYS A 2 -74.24 -14.37 -10.63
C LYS A 2 -72.72 -14.21 -10.57
N TYR A 3 -72.10 -14.98 -9.68
CA TYR A 3 -70.65 -15.13 -9.50
C TYR A 3 -69.98 -15.57 -10.81
N LYS A 4 -68.85 -14.95 -11.16
CA LYS A 4 -67.76 -15.60 -11.91
C LYS A 4 -66.43 -14.84 -11.79
N SER A 5 -65.37 -15.63 -11.70
CA SER A 5 -63.97 -15.33 -11.41
C SER A 5 -63.33 -14.24 -12.25
N ARG A 6 -62.39 -13.48 -11.65
CA ARG A 6 -61.16 -13.05 -12.32
C ARG A 6 -59.99 -13.07 -11.35
N PHE A 7 -58.98 -13.85 -11.73
CA PHE A 7 -57.58 -13.79 -11.32
C PHE A 7 -57.11 -12.34 -11.19
N GLY A 8 -56.48 -12.01 -10.07
CA GLY A 8 -55.91 -10.69 -9.80
C GLY A 8 -54.69 -10.79 -8.89
N ILE A 9 -53.51 -10.81 -9.53
CA ILE A 9 -52.27 -10.14 -9.13
C ILE A 9 -51.86 -10.30 -7.65
N LEU A 10 -51.01 -11.30 -7.37
CA LEU A 10 -49.99 -11.17 -6.32
C LEU A 10 -48.63 -11.07 -7.00
N MET A 11 -48.15 -9.84 -7.11
CA MET A 11 -46.82 -9.51 -7.62
C MET A 11 -45.79 -9.93 -6.57
N ALA A 12 -44.98 -10.91 -6.93
CA ALA A 12 -43.85 -11.35 -6.14
C ALA A 12 -42.81 -10.21 -6.06
N ILE A 13 -42.62 -9.66 -4.86
CA ILE A 13 -41.48 -8.83 -4.52
C ILE A 13 -40.29 -9.78 -4.38
N ILE A 14 -39.53 -9.95 -5.46
CA ILE A 14 -38.21 -10.57 -5.39
C ILE A 14 -37.31 -9.55 -4.67
N ILE A 15 -37.10 -9.78 -3.37
CA ILE A 15 -36.04 -9.16 -2.61
C ILE A 15 -34.74 -9.76 -3.17
N SER A 16 -34.15 -9.09 -4.14
CA SER A 16 -32.75 -9.28 -4.51
C SER A 16 -31.91 -8.78 -3.34
N ILE A 17 -31.64 -9.68 -2.39
CA ILE A 17 -30.50 -9.56 -1.48
C ILE A 17 -29.27 -9.65 -2.39
N LEU A 18 -28.83 -8.49 -2.89
CA LEU A 18 -27.44 -8.35 -3.32
C LEU A 18 -26.62 -8.54 -2.06
N THR A 19 -26.14 -9.76 -1.83
CA THR A 19 -24.92 -9.94 -1.05
C THR A 19 -23.85 -9.18 -1.81
N VAL A 20 -23.61 -7.93 -1.41
CA VAL A 20 -22.32 -7.28 -1.64
C VAL A 20 -21.35 -8.14 -0.84
N ALA A 21 -20.84 -9.20 -1.48
CA ALA A 21 -19.56 -9.73 -1.10
C ALA A 21 -18.62 -8.54 -1.25
N GLY A 22 -18.25 -7.93 -0.11
CA GLY A 22 -17.27 -6.85 -0.12
C GLY A 22 -16.09 -7.36 -0.91
N THR A 23 -15.72 -6.65 -1.96
CA THR A 23 -14.47 -6.91 -2.66
C THR A 23 -13.38 -6.86 -1.59
N LEU A 24 -12.72 -7.99 -1.33
CA LEU A 24 -11.54 -8.04 -0.49
C LEU A 24 -10.53 -7.13 -1.17
N ASN A 25 -10.42 -5.90 -0.68
CA ASN A 25 -9.35 -5.03 -1.13
C ASN A 25 -8.14 -5.37 -0.25
N THR A 26 -7.19 -6.07 -0.84
CA THR A 26 -5.94 -6.49 -0.19
C THR A 26 -4.93 -5.35 -0.26
N TYR A 27 -4.52 -4.82 0.90
CA TYR A 27 -3.43 -3.84 1.00
C TYR A 27 -2.47 -4.22 2.12
N ALA A 28 -1.21 -3.83 1.97
CA ALA A 28 -0.15 -4.06 2.96
C ALA A 28 -0.21 -3.02 4.08
N TYR A 29 -1.20 -3.14 4.97
CA TYR A 29 -1.39 -2.19 6.08
C TYR A 29 -0.31 -2.26 7.15
N SER A 30 -0.09 -1.15 7.86
CA SER A 30 0.85 -1.12 9.00
C SER A 30 0.51 -2.20 10.04
N GLY A 31 1.54 -2.96 10.43
CA GLY A 31 1.43 -4.05 11.40
C GLY A 31 1.06 -5.42 10.80
N SER A 32 0.59 -5.52 9.56
CA SER A 32 0.23 -6.81 8.94
C SER A 32 1.40 -7.81 8.91
N MET A 33 2.63 -7.32 8.72
CA MET A 33 3.87 -8.11 8.77
C MET A 33 4.31 -8.53 10.18
N GLY A 34 3.57 -8.18 11.23
CA GLY A 34 3.99 -8.33 12.61
C GLY A 34 5.17 -7.41 12.99
N TYR A 35 5.86 -7.76 14.09
CA TYR A 35 6.96 -6.95 14.65
C TYR A 35 8.25 -7.72 14.94
N ASP A 36 8.29 -9.01 14.59
CA ASP A 36 9.44 -9.90 14.84
C ASP A 36 10.23 -10.25 13.56
N GLY A 37 10.09 -9.44 12.51
CA GLY A 37 10.88 -9.59 11.28
C GLY A 37 10.41 -10.72 10.36
N GLY A 38 9.13 -11.10 10.42
CA GLY A 38 8.52 -12.03 9.47
C GLY A 38 7.86 -11.35 8.28
N ILE A 39 7.28 -12.18 7.42
CA ILE A 39 6.46 -11.77 6.28
C ILE A 39 5.08 -12.36 6.37
N SER A 40 4.10 -11.65 5.85
CA SER A 40 2.69 -12.03 5.84
C SER A 40 2.06 -11.84 4.47
N ALA A 41 0.97 -12.55 4.19
CA ALA A 41 0.04 -12.19 3.13
C ALA A 41 -1.39 -12.50 3.57
N ALA A 42 -2.36 -11.70 3.14
CA ALA A 42 -3.75 -11.85 3.54
C ALA A 42 -4.29 -13.25 3.20
N ASP A 43 -5.03 -13.86 4.12
CA ASP A 43 -5.78 -15.07 3.84
C ASP A 43 -7.02 -14.71 3.00
N PRO A 44 -7.21 -15.30 1.80
CA PRO A 44 -8.35 -14.98 0.95
C PRO A 44 -9.70 -15.48 1.50
N TYR A 45 -9.70 -16.34 2.52
CA TYR A 45 -10.89 -16.97 3.07
C TYR A 45 -11.26 -16.46 4.48
N GLU A 46 -10.29 -15.93 5.23
CA GLU A 46 -10.49 -15.47 6.61
C GLU A 46 -10.05 -14.02 6.83
N ASN A 47 -11.01 -13.16 7.16
CA ASN A 47 -10.72 -11.77 7.50
C ASN A 47 -9.80 -11.69 8.74
N ASN A 48 -8.83 -10.77 8.69
CA ASN A 48 -7.87 -10.47 9.75
C ASN A 48 -6.91 -11.62 10.08
N THR A 49 -6.92 -12.68 9.27
CA THR A 49 -5.96 -13.77 9.30
C THR A 49 -5.00 -13.62 8.13
N TYR A 50 -3.73 -13.90 8.38
CA TYR A 50 -2.65 -13.79 7.41
C TYR A 50 -1.84 -15.08 7.44
N LEU A 51 -1.47 -15.57 6.25
CA LEU A 51 -0.40 -16.55 6.11
C LEU A 51 0.90 -15.87 6.54
N TYR A 52 1.70 -16.52 7.39
CA TYR A 52 2.88 -15.91 7.99
C TYR A 52 4.09 -16.83 7.95
N ARG A 53 5.27 -16.24 7.73
CA ARG A 53 6.57 -16.91 7.83
C ARG A 53 7.58 -16.06 8.59
N GLU A 54 8.38 -16.69 9.45
CA GLU A 54 9.53 -16.05 10.10
C GLU A 54 10.71 -17.02 10.25
N VAL A 55 11.91 -16.46 10.38
CA VAL A 55 13.11 -17.21 10.72
C VAL A 55 13.41 -17.09 12.22
N CYS A 56 13.66 -18.23 12.87
CA CYS A 56 14.00 -18.31 14.28
C CYS A 56 15.46 -18.74 14.44
N PHE A 57 16.20 -18.10 15.34
CA PHE A 57 17.63 -18.35 15.58
C PHE A 57 17.95 -18.93 16.96
N LEU A 58 16.94 -19.35 17.73
CA LEU A 58 17.10 -19.73 19.14
C LEU A 58 17.96 -20.99 19.38
N THR A 59 18.08 -21.85 18.37
CA THR A 59 18.82 -23.12 18.45
C THR A 59 20.28 -22.99 18.01
N GLY A 60 20.70 -21.81 17.53
CA GLY A 60 22.01 -21.62 16.90
C GLY A 60 22.08 -22.12 15.45
N VAL A 61 20.97 -22.59 14.89
CA VAL A 61 20.78 -22.85 13.46
C VAL A 61 19.48 -22.16 13.04
N PRO A 62 19.42 -21.47 11.88
CA PRO A 62 18.18 -20.86 11.42
C PRO A 62 17.10 -21.93 11.19
N VAL A 63 15.90 -21.69 11.70
CA VAL A 63 14.73 -22.55 11.48
C VAL A 63 13.57 -21.69 11.00
N ILE A 64 13.02 -22.03 9.83
CA ILE A 64 11.88 -21.32 9.25
C ILE A 64 10.59 -21.86 9.84
N PHE A 65 9.75 -20.96 10.32
CA PHE A 65 8.42 -21.27 10.81
C PHE A 65 7.39 -20.72 9.85
N GLU A 66 6.31 -21.47 9.65
CA GLU A 66 5.16 -21.02 8.87
C GLU A 66 3.85 -21.33 9.60
N GLY A 67 2.80 -20.58 9.29
CA GLY A 67 1.49 -20.76 9.90
C GLY A 67 0.64 -19.51 9.76
N THR A 68 -0.09 -19.16 10.82
CA THR A 68 -1.04 -18.05 10.79
C THR A 68 -0.67 -16.92 11.75
N LEU A 69 -0.98 -15.71 11.30
CA LEU A 69 -0.99 -14.49 12.08
C LEU A 69 -2.40 -13.91 12.08
N THR A 70 -3.01 -13.73 13.24
CA THR A 70 -4.27 -12.99 13.39
C THR A 70 -3.99 -11.62 13.98
N VAL A 71 -4.54 -10.57 13.35
CA VAL A 71 -4.39 -9.17 13.79
C VAL A 71 -5.74 -8.62 14.23
N LYS A 72 -5.78 -7.94 15.38
CA LYS A 72 -7.01 -7.28 15.84
C LYS A 72 -6.70 -5.90 16.40
N LYS A 73 -7.20 -4.86 15.74
CA LYS A 73 -7.00 -3.47 16.15
C LYS A 73 -8.28 -2.91 16.75
N ASN A 74 -8.15 -2.28 17.91
CA ASN A 74 -9.24 -1.59 18.59
C ASN A 74 -8.84 -0.14 18.84
N VAL A 75 -9.61 0.80 18.29
CA VAL A 75 -9.38 2.23 18.49
C VAL A 75 -10.13 2.73 19.73
N ARG A 76 -9.45 3.47 20.59
CA ARG A 76 -10.05 4.22 21.70
C ARG A 76 -9.39 5.58 21.83
N LYS A 77 -10.05 6.63 21.34
CA LYS A 77 -9.48 8.00 21.23
C LYS A 77 -8.17 7.95 20.44
N ASP A 78 -7.08 8.52 20.97
CA ASP A 78 -5.76 8.62 20.32
C ASP A 78 -4.86 7.40 20.57
N ARG A 79 -5.45 6.28 20.99
CA ARG A 79 -4.75 5.03 21.27
C ARG A 79 -5.34 3.89 20.45
N ILE A 80 -4.48 3.22 19.70
CA ILE A 80 -4.78 1.98 18.99
C ILE A 80 -4.18 0.83 19.79
N ASN A 81 -5.03 -0.09 20.23
CA ASN A 81 -4.60 -1.33 20.87
C ASN A 81 -4.67 -2.46 19.85
N THR A 82 -3.50 -3.03 19.52
CA THR A 82 -3.40 -4.10 18.52
C THR A 82 -2.96 -5.39 19.18
N THR A 83 -3.74 -6.45 18.97
CA THR A 83 -3.40 -7.81 19.41
C THR A 83 -2.94 -8.62 18.21
N TYR A 84 -1.77 -9.22 18.34
CA TYR A 84 -1.20 -10.16 17.38
C TYR A 84 -1.20 -11.56 18.01
N THR A 85 -1.67 -12.53 17.25
CA THR A 85 -1.66 -13.94 17.64
C THR A 85 -1.00 -14.75 16.55
N TYR A 86 0.10 -15.42 16.88
CA TYR A 86 0.87 -16.25 15.97
C TYR A 86 0.73 -17.71 16.38
N ASN A 87 0.44 -18.56 15.41
CA ASN A 87 0.45 -20.02 15.54
C ASN A 87 1.28 -20.59 14.39
N LEU A 88 2.54 -20.92 14.68
CA LEU A 88 3.51 -21.30 13.65
C LEU A 88 4.12 -22.66 13.97
N GLU A 89 4.53 -23.36 12.93
CA GLU A 89 5.16 -24.67 13.01
C GLU A 89 6.30 -24.85 12.00
N ASN A 90 7.17 -25.81 12.29
CA ASN A 90 8.06 -26.42 11.33
C ASN A 90 7.97 -27.94 11.54
N VAL A 91 7.30 -28.61 10.60
CA VAL A 91 7.02 -30.05 10.69
C VAL A 91 8.30 -30.88 10.62
N GLU A 92 9.28 -30.48 9.82
CA GLU A 92 10.53 -31.21 9.64
C GLU A 92 11.40 -31.22 10.91
N ARG A 93 11.28 -30.18 11.74
CA ARG A 93 12.05 -30.00 12.98
C ARG A 93 11.26 -30.32 14.25
N ASP A 94 10.03 -30.82 14.14
CA ASP A 94 9.12 -31.02 15.28
C ASP A 94 9.09 -29.77 16.18
N ALA A 95 8.84 -28.61 15.56
CA ALA A 95 8.99 -27.32 16.20
C ALA A 95 7.72 -26.47 16.08
N SER A 96 7.44 -25.65 17.09
CA SER A 96 6.27 -24.76 17.10
C SER A 96 6.54 -23.43 17.79
N ILE A 97 5.88 -22.37 17.36
CA ILE A 97 5.79 -21.07 18.05
C ILE A 97 4.33 -20.75 18.32
N THR A 98 4.01 -20.49 19.60
CA THR A 98 2.75 -19.84 19.98
C THR A 98 3.09 -18.51 20.62
N ARG A 99 2.63 -17.41 20.02
CA ARG A 99 2.96 -16.05 20.46
C ARG A 99 1.71 -15.18 20.50
N VAL A 100 1.55 -14.40 21.58
CA VAL A 100 0.54 -13.35 21.69
C VAL A 100 1.21 -12.07 22.16
N VAL A 101 1.17 -11.04 21.31
CA VAL A 101 1.72 -9.71 21.59
C VAL A 101 0.58 -8.70 21.58
N VAL A 102 0.55 -7.81 22.57
CA VAL A 102 -0.40 -6.69 22.58
C VAL A 102 0.40 -5.40 22.58
N ILE A 103 0.19 -4.57 21.56
CA ILE A 103 0.87 -3.29 21.36
C ILE A 103 -0.14 -2.16 21.57
N ASP A 104 0.27 -1.16 22.36
CA ASP A 104 -0.39 0.14 22.46
C ASP A 104 0.38 1.13 21.58
N THR A 105 -0.30 1.69 20.59
CA THR A 105 0.19 2.72 19.68
C THR A 105 -0.52 4.03 19.98
N TYR A 106 0.25 5.09 20.17
CA TYR A 106 -0.22 6.46 20.35
C TYR A 106 0.09 7.27 19.10
N THR A 107 -0.92 7.97 18.58
CA THR A 107 -0.81 8.76 17.34
C THR A 107 -0.98 10.24 17.65
N GLU A 108 -0.18 11.10 17.03
CA GLU A 108 -0.33 12.55 17.13
C GLU A 108 -0.15 13.20 15.75
N THR A 109 -1.14 13.98 15.30
CA THR A 109 -1.01 14.80 14.09
C THR A 109 -0.29 16.11 14.42
N LYS A 110 0.84 16.34 13.76
CA LYS A 110 1.64 17.56 13.88
C LYS A 110 1.06 18.69 13.04
N GLN A 111 1.52 19.91 13.31
CA GLN A 111 1.12 21.11 12.54
C GLN A 111 1.46 21.01 11.05
N THR A 112 2.46 20.18 10.70
CA THR A 112 2.83 19.88 9.30
C THR A 112 1.82 18.98 8.59
N GLY A 113 0.83 18.43 9.29
CA GLY A 113 -0.09 17.40 8.79
C GLY A 113 0.45 15.97 8.92
N GLN A 114 1.73 15.81 9.26
CA GLN A 114 2.34 14.51 9.50
C GLN A 114 1.77 13.86 10.75
N VAL A 115 1.55 12.55 10.71
CA VAL A 115 1.12 11.75 11.86
C VAL A 115 2.34 11.03 12.40
N VAL A 116 2.68 11.27 13.66
CA VAL A 116 3.75 10.52 14.34
C VAL A 116 3.14 9.46 15.24
N GLU A 117 3.83 8.34 15.36
CA GLU A 117 3.41 7.19 16.13
C GLU A 117 4.48 6.80 17.13
N SER A 118 4.04 6.43 18.34
CA SER A 118 4.89 5.80 19.34
C SER A 118 4.20 4.55 19.86
N SER A 119 4.89 3.42 19.77
CA SER A 119 4.31 2.13 20.16
C SER A 119 5.14 1.42 21.23
N THR A 120 4.43 0.81 22.18
CA THR A 120 5.00 0.00 23.27
C THR A 120 4.14 -1.24 23.50
N HIS A 121 4.65 -2.25 24.19
CA HIS A 121 3.83 -3.39 24.56
C HIS A 121 2.91 -3.04 25.73
N ALA A 122 1.62 -3.34 25.60
CA ALA A 122 0.62 -3.04 26.61
C ALA A 122 0.74 -3.95 27.86
N ARG A 123 1.30 -5.15 27.68
CA ARG A 123 1.57 -6.13 28.74
C ARG A 123 2.69 -7.06 28.29
N MET A 124 3.28 -7.80 29.23
CA MET A 124 4.26 -8.84 28.93
C MET A 124 3.66 -9.83 27.91
N PRO A 125 4.27 -10.00 26.72
CA PRO A 125 3.81 -10.97 25.74
C PRO A 125 3.91 -12.40 26.27
N THR A 126 3.10 -13.27 25.69
CA THR A 126 3.25 -14.72 25.88
C THR A 126 3.92 -15.27 24.64
N GLU A 127 5.04 -15.96 24.80
CA GLU A 127 5.71 -16.64 23.70
C GLU A 127 6.36 -17.92 24.21
N ILE A 128 6.01 -19.02 23.54
CA ILE A 128 6.56 -20.35 23.80
C ILE A 128 7.06 -20.87 22.46
N VAL A 129 8.38 -21.13 22.39
CA VAL A 129 9.00 -21.78 21.23
C VAL A 129 9.41 -23.19 21.66
N ARG A 130 9.08 -24.18 20.83
CA ARG A 130 9.42 -25.60 21.07
C ARG A 130 10.24 -26.14 19.93
N PHE A 131 11.23 -26.95 20.26
CA PHE A 131 12.02 -27.76 19.35
C PHE A 131 12.14 -29.15 19.97
N GLY A 132 11.30 -30.09 19.52
CA GLY A 132 11.12 -31.39 20.17
C GLY A 132 10.78 -31.23 21.66
N GLN A 133 11.64 -31.77 22.53
CA GLN A 133 11.45 -31.70 23.99
C GLN A 133 11.96 -30.40 24.63
N THR A 134 12.76 -29.60 23.90
CA THR A 134 13.31 -28.36 24.44
C THR A 134 12.33 -27.22 24.24
N THR A 135 12.06 -26.47 25.31
CA THR A 135 11.16 -25.31 25.27
C THR A 135 11.91 -24.05 25.67
N TYR A 136 11.68 -22.97 24.92
CA TYR A 136 12.16 -21.62 25.17
C TYR A 136 10.97 -20.76 25.56
N ASN A 137 10.89 -20.40 26.84
CA ASN A 137 9.79 -19.60 27.38
C ASN A 137 10.24 -18.15 27.50
N LEU A 138 9.51 -17.22 26.90
CA LEU A 138 9.80 -15.80 27.02
C LEU A 138 9.57 -15.34 28.47
N ILE A 139 10.60 -14.77 29.08
CA ILE A 139 10.59 -14.28 30.48
C ILE A 139 10.96 -12.80 30.60
N GLY A 140 11.50 -12.19 29.54
CA GLY A 140 11.78 -10.76 29.47
C GLY A 140 11.45 -10.22 28.08
N TYR A 141 10.79 -9.07 28.02
CA TYR A 141 10.41 -8.43 26.76
C TYR A 141 10.43 -6.91 26.92
N ARG A 142 11.06 -6.22 25.96
CA ARG A 142 10.96 -4.78 25.81
C ARG A 142 10.76 -4.49 24.33
N PHE A 143 9.81 -3.63 24.03
CA PHE A 143 9.50 -3.19 22.68
C PHE A 143 9.25 -1.69 22.69
N THR A 144 9.89 -1.01 21.74
CA THR A 144 9.64 0.39 21.43
C THR A 144 9.69 0.57 19.93
N GLN A 145 8.72 1.29 19.38
CA GLN A 145 8.72 1.69 17.98
C GLN A 145 8.34 3.17 17.89
N SER A 146 8.97 3.83 16.93
CA SER A 146 8.69 5.20 16.51
C SER A 146 8.37 5.16 15.02
N GLY A 147 7.34 5.88 14.61
CA GLY A 147 6.88 5.91 13.23
C GLY A 147 6.43 7.30 12.83
N ILE A 148 6.44 7.56 11.53
CA ILE A 148 5.89 8.75 10.91
C ILE A 148 5.19 8.38 9.62
N THR A 149 4.01 8.95 9.43
CA THR A 149 3.28 8.97 8.17
C THR A 149 3.19 10.42 7.70
N ASP A 150 3.63 10.66 6.47
CA ASP A 150 3.44 11.94 5.76
C ASP A 150 2.32 11.76 4.73
N PRO A 151 1.07 12.13 5.08
CA PRO A 151 -0.05 11.98 4.16
C PRO A 151 0.05 13.02 3.04
N LYS A 152 0.29 12.55 1.81
CA LYS A 152 0.15 13.34 0.58
C LYS A 152 -1.20 13.07 -0.07
N PRO A 153 -1.64 13.92 -1.01
CA PRO A 153 -3.01 13.85 -1.53
C PRO A 153 -3.41 12.50 -2.14
N ALA A 154 -2.46 11.78 -2.73
CA ALA A 154 -2.67 10.50 -3.41
C ALA A 154 -1.89 9.32 -2.79
N VAL A 155 -0.90 9.59 -1.93
CA VAL A 155 0.04 8.60 -1.40
C VAL A 155 0.34 8.93 0.06
N TYR A 156 0.31 7.94 0.94
CA TYR A 156 0.79 8.12 2.32
C TYR A 156 2.17 7.51 2.44
N TYR A 157 3.20 8.31 2.75
CA TYR A 157 4.56 7.81 2.91
C TYR A 157 4.84 7.49 4.37
N ASN A 158 5.37 6.30 4.62
CA ASN A 158 5.59 5.76 5.95
C ASN A 158 7.09 5.50 6.18
N ALA A 159 7.57 5.87 7.37
CA ALA A 159 8.90 5.49 7.84
C ALA A 159 8.87 5.21 9.34
N GLY A 160 9.76 4.37 9.83
CA GLY A 160 9.90 4.15 11.26
C GLY A 160 11.04 3.22 11.63
N GLU A 161 11.26 3.14 12.93
CA GLU A 161 12.28 2.33 13.56
C GLU A 161 11.74 1.64 14.80
N TYR A 162 12.29 0.48 15.11
CA TYR A 162 11.92 -0.24 16.31
C TYR A 162 13.10 -0.98 16.94
N SER A 163 12.96 -1.23 18.23
CA SER A 163 13.89 -2.05 19.00
C SER A 163 13.11 -3.03 19.87
N VAL A 164 13.59 -4.28 19.87
CA VAL A 164 13.04 -5.35 20.69
C VAL A 164 14.17 -5.99 21.48
N LYS A 165 13.95 -6.22 22.77
CA LYS A 165 14.81 -7.10 23.58
C LYS A 165 13.96 -8.25 24.10
N LYS A 166 14.41 -9.48 23.87
CA LYS A 166 13.76 -10.70 24.34
C LYS A 166 14.73 -11.51 25.18
N THR A 167 14.25 -12.04 26.30
CA THR A 167 15.00 -13.02 27.11
C THR A 167 14.14 -14.26 27.25
N TYR A 168 14.67 -15.40 26.84
CA TYR A 168 14.02 -16.69 26.99
C TYR A 168 14.73 -17.53 28.06
N ARG A 169 13.94 -18.29 28.82
CA ARG A 169 14.41 -19.37 29.67
C ARG A 169 14.33 -20.68 28.89
N ILE A 170 15.42 -21.44 28.91
CA ILE A 170 15.51 -22.76 28.26
C ILE A 170 15.08 -23.82 29.27
N SER A 171 14.25 -24.79 28.86
CA SER A 171 13.76 -25.86 29.75
C SER A 171 14.88 -26.76 30.31
N THR A 172 15.99 -26.90 29.58
CA THR A 172 17.19 -27.63 30.01
C THR A 172 18.09 -26.82 30.95
N GLY A 173 17.80 -25.53 31.13
CA GLY A 173 18.57 -24.61 31.98
C GLY A 173 19.30 -23.53 31.19
N GLY A 174 19.45 -22.37 31.82
CA GLY A 174 20.08 -21.19 31.20
C GLY A 174 19.11 -20.28 30.47
N THR A 175 19.66 -19.31 29.73
CA THR A 175 18.90 -18.27 29.03
C THR A 175 19.43 -18.00 27.64
N ILE A 176 18.60 -17.35 26.80
CA ILE A 176 19.02 -16.76 25.54
C ILE A 176 18.39 -15.36 25.41
N ASP A 177 19.23 -14.39 25.08
CA ASP A 177 18.88 -13.00 24.88
C ASP A 177 18.96 -12.66 23.38
N LEU A 178 17.92 -12.03 22.87
CA LEU A 178 17.86 -11.46 21.53
C LEU A 178 17.71 -9.94 21.63
N GLU A 179 18.54 -9.21 20.90
CA GLU A 179 18.40 -7.77 20.69
C GLU A 179 18.17 -7.50 19.21
N LEU A 180 16.98 -7.00 18.89
CA LEU A 180 16.55 -6.69 17.54
C LEU A 180 16.51 -5.17 17.38
N THR A 181 17.04 -4.67 16.28
CA THR A 181 16.91 -3.28 15.84
C THR A 181 16.56 -3.25 14.36
N GLY A 182 15.49 -2.53 14.01
CA GLY A 182 15.03 -2.50 12.64
C GLY A 182 14.53 -1.14 12.20
N ASN A 183 14.57 -0.95 10.88
CA ASN A 183 13.97 0.18 10.18
C ASN A 183 12.91 -0.33 9.21
N GLN A 184 11.89 0.48 8.95
CA GLN A 184 10.84 0.18 8.00
C GLN A 184 10.51 1.43 7.20
N TYR A 185 10.30 1.23 5.91
CA TYR A 185 9.88 2.25 4.97
C TYR A 185 8.74 1.69 4.15
N GLY A 186 7.80 2.54 3.78
CA GLY A 186 6.70 2.10 2.95
C GLY A 186 5.86 3.25 2.43
N TYR A 187 4.81 2.87 1.73
CA TYR A 187 3.76 3.78 1.34
C TYR A 187 2.44 3.04 1.13
N ASP A 188 1.35 3.77 1.26
CA ASP A 188 0.01 3.32 0.95
C ASP A 188 -0.57 4.14 -0.22
N GLN A 189 -1.13 3.43 -1.20
CA GLN A 189 -1.76 3.97 -2.39
C GLN A 189 -2.88 3.01 -2.84
N TYR A 190 -3.90 3.50 -3.55
CA TYR A 190 -4.99 2.66 -4.05
C TYR A 190 -4.57 1.55 -5.02
N TRP A 191 -3.63 1.83 -5.93
CA TRP A 191 -3.13 0.92 -6.95
C TRP A 191 -2.03 0.00 -6.44
N SER A 192 -1.30 0.42 -5.41
CA SER A 192 -0.32 -0.43 -4.77
C SER A 192 0.06 0.08 -3.38
N SER A 193 0.60 -0.81 -2.57
CA SER A 193 1.25 -0.46 -1.30
C SER A 193 2.52 -1.27 -1.17
N ALA A 194 3.55 -0.70 -0.56
CA ALA A 194 4.77 -1.42 -0.26
C ALA A 194 5.23 -1.11 1.15
N LYS A 195 5.73 -2.14 1.85
CA LYS A 195 6.41 -2.01 3.12
C LYS A 195 7.67 -2.87 3.08
N ALA A 196 8.81 -2.28 3.36
CA ALA A 196 10.07 -3.00 3.39
C ALA A 196 10.98 -2.48 4.49
N GLY A 197 11.89 -3.32 4.96
CA GLY A 197 12.77 -2.97 6.06
C GLY A 197 13.81 -4.04 6.33
N ARG A 198 14.74 -3.72 7.23
CA ARG A 198 15.74 -4.66 7.73
C ARG A 198 15.69 -4.75 9.23
N VAL A 199 16.06 -5.92 9.74
CA VAL A 199 16.10 -6.23 11.16
C VAL A 199 17.47 -6.84 11.46
N ASN A 200 18.27 -6.14 12.24
CA ASN A 200 19.50 -6.66 12.79
C ASN A 200 19.19 -7.37 14.11
N ILE A 201 19.72 -8.56 14.28
CA ILE A 201 19.46 -9.44 15.43
C ILE A 201 20.80 -9.83 16.03
N MET A 202 21.04 -9.43 17.27
CA MET A 202 22.15 -9.90 18.08
C MET A 202 21.68 -10.99 19.03
N ILE A 203 22.41 -12.11 19.05
CA ILE A 203 22.05 -13.31 19.81
C ILE A 203 23.13 -13.57 20.85
N SER A 204 22.71 -13.76 22.11
CA SER A 204 23.59 -14.14 23.21
C SER A 204 22.93 -15.20 24.06
N ALA A 205 23.48 -16.41 24.08
CA ALA A 205 22.94 -17.54 24.78
C ALA A 205 23.89 -18.02 25.87
N LYS A 206 23.31 -18.46 26.99
CA LYS A 206 24.00 -19.05 28.14
C LYS A 206 23.26 -20.32 28.57
N PRO A 207 23.14 -21.34 27.70
CA PRO A 207 22.50 -22.60 28.04
C PRO A 207 23.32 -23.36 29.10
N VAL A 208 22.66 -24.23 29.84
CA VAL A 208 23.30 -25.20 30.74
C VAL A 208 23.33 -26.56 30.07
N ILE A 209 24.54 -27.11 29.88
CA ILE A 209 24.77 -28.41 29.23
C ILE A 209 25.67 -29.23 30.14
N GLY A 210 25.21 -30.41 30.58
CA GLY A 210 25.97 -31.27 31.48
C GLY A 210 26.26 -30.63 32.85
N GLY A 211 25.42 -29.69 33.29
CA GLY A 211 25.60 -28.95 34.55
C GLY A 211 26.51 -27.71 34.47
N GLU A 212 27.12 -27.45 33.31
CA GLU A 212 27.99 -26.30 33.07
C GLU A 212 27.32 -25.27 32.15
N THR A 213 27.64 -23.99 32.32
CA THR A 213 27.20 -22.95 31.37
C THR A 213 28.06 -23.03 30.10
N ALA A 214 27.42 -23.14 28.93
CA ALA A 214 28.08 -23.23 27.62
C ALA A 214 27.67 -22.05 26.73
N PRO A 215 28.25 -20.85 26.94
CA PRO A 215 27.81 -19.64 26.26
C PRO A 215 28.12 -19.68 24.76
N TRP A 216 27.23 -19.07 23.97
CA TRP A 216 27.42 -18.87 22.55
C TRP A 216 26.72 -17.59 22.07
N GLY A 217 27.10 -17.08 20.91
CA GLY A 217 26.48 -15.90 20.34
C GLY A 217 26.59 -15.88 18.83
N GLY A 218 25.89 -14.95 18.22
CA GLY A 218 25.91 -14.76 16.78
C GLY A 218 25.09 -13.56 16.39
N TRP A 219 24.97 -13.35 15.09
CA TRP A 219 24.18 -12.26 14.54
C TRP A 219 23.40 -12.72 13.32
N ALA A 220 22.30 -12.04 13.04
CA ALA A 220 21.54 -12.19 11.82
C ALA A 220 21.04 -10.84 11.33
N GLU A 221 20.91 -10.69 10.03
CA GLU A 221 20.16 -9.63 9.38
C GLU A 221 19.00 -10.28 8.62
N VAL A 222 17.80 -9.74 8.81
CA VAL A 222 16.58 -10.18 8.10
C VAL A 222 16.02 -9.00 7.33
N SER A 223 15.97 -9.12 6.02
CA SER A 223 15.37 -8.16 5.09
C SER A 223 13.97 -8.65 4.71
N VAL A 224 12.98 -7.80 4.89
CA VAL A 224 11.58 -8.11 4.58
C VAL A 224 11.01 -7.09 3.62
N SER A 225 10.16 -7.54 2.70
CA SER A 225 9.38 -6.70 1.81
C SER A 225 8.00 -7.31 1.61
N SER A 226 6.95 -6.52 1.74
CA SER A 226 5.57 -6.89 1.43
C SER A 226 5.00 -5.85 0.47
N THR A 227 4.33 -6.32 -0.57
CA THR A 227 3.73 -5.47 -1.60
C THR A 227 2.34 -5.96 -1.93
N ALA A 228 1.38 -5.05 -2.04
CA ALA A 228 0.08 -5.31 -2.63
C ALA A 228 -0.01 -4.52 -3.94
N LYS A 229 -0.51 -5.13 -5.00
CA LYS A 229 -0.50 -4.56 -6.35
C LYS A 229 -1.84 -4.73 -7.02
N LYS A 230 -2.20 -3.73 -7.80
CA LYS A 230 -3.27 -3.76 -8.81
C LYS A 230 -2.65 -3.64 -10.20
N ASP A 231 -3.07 -4.51 -11.11
CA ASP A 231 -2.70 -4.43 -12.52
C ASP A 231 -3.90 -4.74 -13.41
N PHE A 232 -3.77 -4.54 -14.73
CA PHE A 232 -4.80 -4.83 -15.70
C PHE A 232 -4.27 -5.71 -16.81
N LYS A 233 -5.09 -6.67 -17.22
CA LYS A 233 -4.79 -7.55 -18.34
C LYS A 233 -5.94 -7.57 -19.32
N TYR A 234 -5.65 -7.36 -20.60
CA TYR A 234 -6.64 -7.56 -21.65
C TYR A 234 -6.88 -9.05 -21.88
N ILE A 235 -8.13 -9.46 -21.87
CA ILE A 235 -8.55 -10.83 -22.19
C ILE A 235 -9.43 -10.77 -23.43
N LYS A 236 -8.90 -11.32 -24.53
CA LYS A 236 -9.64 -11.53 -25.77
C LYS A 236 -10.65 -12.67 -25.60
N ASN A 237 -11.83 -12.51 -26.17
CA ASN A 237 -12.82 -13.57 -26.24
C ASN A 237 -12.44 -14.59 -27.33
N GLU A 238 -12.63 -15.88 -27.05
CA GLU A 238 -12.44 -16.95 -28.04
C GLU A 238 -13.57 -17.02 -29.09
N PRO A 239 -14.86 -16.88 -28.71
CA PRO A 239 -15.93 -16.89 -29.69
C PRO A 239 -15.91 -15.63 -30.56
N TRP A 240 -16.23 -15.80 -31.84
CA TRP A 240 -16.28 -14.71 -32.82
C TRP A 240 -17.69 -14.11 -32.93
N GLN A 241 -18.71 -14.87 -32.52
CA GLN A 241 -20.13 -14.45 -32.48
C GLN A 241 -20.48 -13.86 -31.11
N ILE A 242 -19.70 -12.89 -30.65
CA ILE A 242 -19.89 -12.17 -29.38
C ILE A 242 -19.89 -10.66 -29.66
N SER A 243 -20.64 -9.88 -28.88
CA SER A 243 -20.85 -8.45 -29.13
C SER A 243 -19.64 -7.55 -28.82
N PHE A 244 -18.54 -8.12 -28.31
CA PHE A 244 -17.32 -7.41 -27.95
C PHE A 244 -16.09 -8.33 -28.09
N GLU A 245 -14.95 -7.80 -28.50
CA GLU A 245 -13.75 -8.60 -28.80
C GLU A 245 -13.07 -9.18 -27.55
N GLY A 246 -13.29 -8.55 -26.41
CA GLY A 246 -12.60 -8.82 -25.16
C GLY A 246 -12.73 -7.64 -24.22
N GLY A 247 -12.04 -7.69 -23.10
CA GLY A 247 -12.05 -6.61 -22.13
C GLY A 247 -10.92 -6.73 -21.12
N TYR A 248 -10.66 -5.63 -20.43
CA TYR A 248 -9.69 -5.61 -19.35
C TYR A 248 -10.24 -6.29 -18.10
N VAL A 249 -9.34 -6.94 -17.37
CA VAL A 249 -9.58 -7.49 -16.04
C VAL A 249 -8.58 -6.83 -15.10
N GLU A 250 -9.07 -6.23 -14.02
CA GLU A 250 -8.25 -5.80 -12.89
C GLU A 250 -7.82 -7.03 -12.09
N GLN A 251 -6.53 -7.13 -11.78
CA GLN A 251 -5.93 -8.20 -11.00
C GLN A 251 -5.30 -7.60 -9.74
N ASN A 252 -5.64 -8.16 -8.58
CA ASN A 252 -5.13 -7.73 -7.29
C ASN A 252 -4.41 -8.89 -6.60
N TRP A 253 -3.18 -8.70 -6.14
CA TRP A 253 -2.42 -9.73 -5.43
C TRP A 253 -1.40 -9.14 -4.47
N GLU A 254 -0.91 -9.98 -3.56
CA GLU A 254 0.13 -9.66 -2.59
C GLU A 254 1.36 -10.54 -2.82
N GLU A 255 2.54 -9.94 -2.67
CA GLU A 255 3.83 -10.60 -2.70
C GLU A 255 4.62 -10.15 -1.49
N SER A 256 5.08 -11.10 -0.69
CA SER A 256 5.97 -10.85 0.43
C SER A 256 7.22 -11.70 0.33
N ILE A 257 8.37 -11.11 0.63
CA ILE A 257 9.70 -11.69 0.47
C ILE A 257 10.48 -11.48 1.76
N LEU A 258 11.10 -12.55 2.24
CA LEU A 258 12.02 -12.55 3.38
C LEU A 258 13.36 -13.10 2.88
N GLU A 259 14.42 -12.39 3.19
CA GLU A 259 15.80 -12.84 3.00
C GLU A 259 16.54 -12.67 4.31
N TYR A 260 17.34 -13.66 4.70
CA TYR A 260 18.20 -13.54 5.88
C TYR A 260 19.63 -13.90 5.56
N ASN A 261 20.55 -13.27 6.30
CA ASN A 261 21.94 -13.64 6.41
C ASN A 261 22.27 -13.79 7.89
N ALA A 262 22.85 -14.90 8.31
CA ALA A 262 23.19 -15.15 9.70
C ALA A 262 24.58 -15.76 9.84
N VAL A 263 25.27 -15.43 10.94
CA VAL A 263 26.54 -16.03 11.31
C VAL A 263 26.39 -16.59 12.72
N LEU A 264 26.43 -17.92 12.82
CA LEU A 264 26.15 -18.67 14.05
C LEU A 264 27.25 -19.73 14.24
N PRO A 265 27.54 -20.14 15.49
CA PRO A 265 28.60 -21.09 15.75
C PRO A 265 28.23 -22.50 15.30
N GLU A 266 29.24 -23.30 14.99
CA GLU A 266 29.12 -24.75 14.91
C GLU A 266 28.90 -25.34 16.31
N PHE A 267 28.19 -26.46 16.40
CA PHE A 267 27.98 -27.18 17.65
C PHE A 267 28.59 -28.58 17.57
N ASP A 268 29.27 -28.98 18.65
CA ASP A 268 29.80 -30.33 18.78
C ASP A 268 28.67 -31.35 19.01
N LYS A 269 29.03 -32.64 19.05
CA LYS A 269 28.10 -33.76 19.32
C LYS A 269 27.36 -33.66 20.67
N ASN A 270 27.83 -32.83 21.59
CA ASN A 270 27.22 -32.62 22.91
C ASN A 270 26.38 -31.32 22.96
N GLY A 271 26.28 -30.59 21.84
CA GLY A 271 25.58 -29.32 21.75
C GLY A 271 26.35 -28.12 22.32
N LYS A 272 27.66 -28.25 22.58
CA LYS A 272 28.53 -27.12 22.97
C LYS A 272 29.04 -26.42 21.71
N ALA A 273 28.97 -25.09 21.68
CA ALA A 273 29.47 -24.30 20.56
C ALA A 273 31.01 -24.43 20.41
N THR A 274 31.49 -24.47 19.17
CA THR A 274 32.92 -24.45 18.84
C THR A 274 33.38 -23.02 18.49
N GLU A 275 34.66 -22.85 18.17
CA GLU A 275 35.22 -21.57 17.68
C GLU A 275 34.88 -21.31 16.19
N VAL A 276 34.34 -22.32 15.49
CA VAL A 276 34.00 -22.23 14.07
C VAL A 276 32.65 -21.54 13.91
N MET A 277 32.60 -20.53 13.06
CA MET A 277 31.37 -19.84 12.69
C MET A 277 30.91 -20.25 11.29
N HIS A 278 29.62 -20.49 11.14
CA HIS A 278 28.97 -20.79 9.86
C HIS A 278 28.08 -19.64 9.43
N SER A 279 28.17 -19.32 8.13
CA SER A 279 27.23 -18.41 7.47
C SER A 279 26.04 -19.18 6.92
N TYR A 280 24.86 -18.64 7.13
CA TYR A 280 23.59 -19.15 6.61
C TYR A 280 22.91 -18.03 5.84
N SER A 281 22.35 -18.36 4.68
CA SER A 281 21.50 -17.44 3.95
C SER A 281 20.43 -18.17 3.16
N GLU A 282 19.26 -17.56 3.08
CA GLU A 282 18.13 -18.09 2.33
C GLU A 282 17.15 -16.98 2.00
N ARG A 283 16.42 -17.17 0.90
CA ARG A 283 15.35 -16.29 0.46
C ARG A 283 14.08 -17.09 0.27
N MET A 284 12.98 -16.56 0.80
CA MET A 284 11.65 -17.17 0.73
C MET A 284 10.59 -16.09 0.46
N GLY A 285 9.39 -16.52 0.11
CA GLY A 285 8.27 -15.62 -0.08
C GLY A 285 6.91 -16.26 0.15
N ILE A 286 5.89 -15.41 0.19
CA ILE A 286 4.47 -15.75 0.24
C ILE A 286 3.81 -14.93 -0.86
N ASN A 287 3.04 -15.58 -1.73
CA ASN A 287 2.27 -14.91 -2.79
C ASN A 287 0.82 -15.34 -2.68
N THR A 288 -0.11 -14.40 -2.80
CA THR A 288 -1.54 -14.71 -2.92
C THR A 288 -1.91 -14.98 -4.37
N GLU A 289 -2.98 -15.74 -4.57
CA GLU A 289 -3.56 -15.90 -5.91
C GLU A 289 -4.21 -14.59 -6.36
N PRO A 290 -4.03 -14.16 -7.62
CA PRO A 290 -4.64 -12.94 -8.11
C PRO A 290 -6.17 -13.00 -8.09
N VAL A 291 -6.79 -12.03 -7.42
CA VAL A 291 -8.23 -11.81 -7.48
C VAL A 291 -8.55 -10.97 -8.72
N ASN A 292 -9.40 -11.52 -9.59
CA ASN A 292 -9.71 -10.94 -10.90
C ASN A 292 -11.10 -10.29 -10.92
N THR A 293 -11.19 -9.02 -11.31
CA THR A 293 -12.45 -8.28 -11.49
C THR A 293 -12.59 -7.84 -12.94
N ARG A 294 -13.70 -8.21 -13.60
CA ARG A 294 -13.96 -7.79 -14.99
C ARG A 294 -14.33 -6.30 -15.02
N LEU A 295 -13.67 -5.55 -15.90
CA LEU A 295 -13.97 -4.15 -16.14
C LEU A 295 -14.98 -3.99 -17.29
N MET A 296 -15.59 -2.82 -17.38
CA MET A 296 -16.47 -2.49 -18.51
C MET A 296 -15.69 -2.49 -19.83
N VAL A 297 -16.37 -2.81 -20.93
CA VAL A 297 -15.80 -2.72 -22.28
C VAL A 297 -16.29 -1.42 -22.93
N PRO A 298 -15.40 -0.47 -23.22
CA PRO A 298 -15.80 0.80 -23.84
C PRO A 298 -16.06 0.64 -25.34
N ASP A 299 -16.92 1.51 -25.88
CA ASP A 299 -17.21 1.61 -27.31
C ASP A 299 -16.25 2.59 -27.98
N LEU A 300 -15.12 2.07 -28.47
CA LEU A 300 -14.02 2.87 -29.02
C LEU A 300 -13.56 2.34 -30.39
N LYS A 301 -14.48 1.79 -31.18
CA LYS A 301 -14.14 1.19 -32.50
C LYS A 301 -13.47 2.18 -33.45
N HIS A 302 -13.81 3.47 -33.34
CA HIS A 302 -13.21 4.53 -34.15
C HIS A 302 -11.77 4.87 -33.76
N LEU A 303 -11.27 4.35 -32.63
CA LEU A 303 -9.87 4.48 -32.23
C LEU A 303 -9.01 3.27 -32.61
N GLU A 304 -9.54 2.27 -33.32
CA GLU A 304 -8.78 1.08 -33.68
C GLU A 304 -7.50 1.44 -34.47
N GLY A 305 -6.34 1.00 -33.97
CA GLY A 305 -5.02 1.30 -34.52
C GLY A 305 -4.47 2.67 -34.15
N HIS A 306 -5.20 3.48 -33.36
CA HIS A 306 -4.72 4.75 -32.86
C HIS A 306 -3.72 4.54 -31.72
N TRP A 307 -2.65 5.33 -31.67
CA TRP A 307 -1.59 5.16 -30.65
C TRP A 307 -2.10 5.32 -29.20
N ALA A 308 -3.15 6.13 -28.99
CA ALA A 308 -3.79 6.34 -27.69
C ALA A 308 -4.94 5.35 -27.40
N GLU A 309 -5.19 4.38 -28.29
CA GLU A 309 -6.31 3.45 -28.15
C GLU A 309 -6.27 2.69 -26.82
N GLU A 310 -5.12 2.10 -26.47
CA GLU A 310 -4.97 1.33 -25.23
C GLU A 310 -5.10 2.21 -23.97
N PRO A 311 -4.37 3.33 -23.82
CA PRO A 311 -4.57 4.24 -22.69
C PRO A 311 -6.03 4.67 -22.52
N VAL A 312 -6.69 5.08 -23.61
CA VAL A 312 -8.09 5.53 -23.57
C VAL A 312 -9.02 4.38 -23.18
N LYS A 313 -8.85 3.18 -23.76
CA LYS A 313 -9.64 1.99 -23.41
C LYS A 313 -9.52 1.66 -21.93
N ILE A 314 -8.31 1.69 -21.37
CA ILE A 314 -8.07 1.40 -19.95
C ILE A 314 -8.74 2.48 -19.07
N LEU A 315 -8.56 3.76 -19.37
CA LEU A 315 -9.14 4.83 -18.54
C LEU A 315 -10.67 4.86 -18.55
N TYR A 316 -11.31 4.49 -19.67
CA TYR A 316 -12.76 4.26 -19.68
C TYR A 316 -13.15 3.01 -18.90
N SER A 317 -12.39 1.91 -19.05
CA SER A 317 -12.64 0.65 -18.32
C SER A 317 -12.56 0.85 -16.79
N LEU A 318 -11.72 1.79 -16.34
CA LEU A 318 -11.54 2.18 -14.94
C LEU A 318 -12.46 3.32 -14.47
N GLU A 319 -13.35 3.79 -15.34
CA GLU A 319 -14.26 4.92 -15.08
C GLU A 319 -13.54 6.23 -14.71
N ILE A 320 -12.25 6.35 -15.06
CA ILE A 320 -11.50 7.60 -14.94
C ILE A 320 -12.03 8.61 -15.96
N LEU A 321 -12.20 8.14 -17.21
CA LEU A 321 -13.00 8.83 -18.22
C LEU A 321 -14.47 8.43 -18.05
N SER A 322 -15.37 9.42 -18.01
CA SER A 322 -16.80 9.17 -17.87
C SER A 322 -17.46 8.77 -19.18
N GLY A 323 -18.45 7.86 -19.10
CA GLY A 323 -19.29 7.45 -20.22
C GLY A 323 -18.81 6.17 -20.89
N THR A 324 -19.35 5.88 -22.08
CA THR A 324 -19.08 4.63 -22.81
C THR A 324 -17.92 4.72 -23.79
N GLY A 325 -17.55 5.94 -24.23
CA GLY A 325 -16.45 6.19 -25.16
C GLY A 325 -16.88 6.44 -26.61
N ASP A 326 -18.15 6.18 -26.96
CA ASP A 326 -18.68 6.28 -28.33
C ASP A 326 -18.44 7.65 -28.99
N ASN A 327 -18.51 8.72 -28.21
CA ASN A 327 -18.30 10.10 -28.65
C ASN A 327 -16.91 10.65 -28.32
N PHE A 328 -15.95 9.79 -27.97
CA PHE A 328 -14.61 10.23 -27.60
C PHE A 328 -13.88 10.86 -28.80
N ASN A 329 -13.42 12.10 -28.64
CA ASN A 329 -12.63 12.81 -29.63
C ASN A 329 -11.18 12.97 -29.13
N PRO A 330 -10.21 12.20 -29.66
CA PRO A 330 -8.83 12.20 -29.18
C PRO A 330 -8.15 13.57 -29.35
N ALA A 331 -8.44 14.29 -30.42
CA ALA A 331 -7.79 15.55 -30.78
C ALA A 331 -8.40 16.79 -30.08
N LYS A 332 -9.50 16.63 -29.33
CA LYS A 332 -10.11 17.74 -28.59
C LYS A 332 -9.19 18.18 -27.46
N TYR A 333 -9.03 19.49 -27.27
CA TYR A 333 -8.29 20.02 -26.12
C TYR A 333 -9.03 19.77 -24.80
N VAL A 334 -8.26 19.41 -23.78
CA VAL A 334 -8.75 19.09 -22.43
C VAL A 334 -8.82 20.36 -21.61
N THR A 335 -9.96 20.57 -20.95
CA THR A 335 -10.13 21.69 -20.03
C THR A 335 -9.48 21.38 -18.68
N ARG A 336 -9.18 22.41 -17.89
CA ARG A 336 -8.61 22.25 -16.55
C ARG A 336 -9.53 21.45 -15.64
N ARG A 337 -10.86 21.59 -15.76
CA ARG A 337 -11.82 20.77 -15.01
C ARG A 337 -11.75 19.30 -15.40
N ASP A 338 -11.73 19.00 -16.69
CA ASP A 338 -11.73 17.61 -17.18
C ASP A 338 -10.46 16.90 -16.70
N PHE A 339 -9.30 17.54 -16.83
CA PHE A 339 -8.04 16.98 -16.34
C PHE A 339 -8.04 16.79 -14.82
N THR A 340 -8.60 17.73 -14.07
CA THR A 340 -8.70 17.62 -12.61
C THR A 340 -9.56 16.43 -12.20
N ALA A 341 -10.69 16.22 -12.87
CA ALA A 341 -11.56 15.08 -12.65
C ALA A 341 -10.85 13.75 -12.97
N MET A 342 -10.09 13.69 -14.07
CA MET A 342 -9.26 12.52 -14.40
C MET A 342 -8.25 12.22 -13.29
N VAL A 343 -7.55 13.22 -12.77
CA VAL A 343 -6.57 13.02 -11.68
C VAL A 343 -7.25 12.53 -10.41
N VAL A 344 -8.34 13.14 -9.98
CA VAL A 344 -9.07 12.73 -8.76
C VAL A 344 -9.55 11.28 -8.86
N ARG A 345 -10.10 10.89 -10.02
CA ARG A 345 -10.57 9.52 -10.26
C ARG A 345 -9.43 8.52 -10.46
N ALA A 346 -8.27 8.98 -10.92
CA ALA A 346 -7.08 8.16 -11.07
C ALA A 346 -6.38 7.92 -9.72
N VAL A 347 -6.30 8.90 -8.83
CA VAL A 347 -5.63 8.71 -7.53
C VAL A 347 -6.46 7.82 -6.60
N ARG A 348 -7.79 7.95 -6.67
CA ARG A 348 -8.77 7.28 -5.80
C ARG A 348 -8.48 7.50 -4.31
N ASP A 349 -9.34 6.97 -3.47
CA ASP A 349 -9.14 7.00 -2.02
C ASP A 349 -8.26 5.83 -1.60
N ILE A 350 -7.29 6.10 -0.74
CA ILE A 350 -6.53 5.06 -0.06
C ILE A 350 -7.50 4.40 0.93
N PRO A 351 -7.82 3.11 0.76
CA PRO A 351 -8.84 2.49 1.59
C PRO A 351 -8.37 2.26 3.02
N GLU A 352 -9.32 2.32 3.93
CA GLU A 352 -9.11 2.15 5.36
C GLU A 352 -8.61 0.75 5.72
N ASP A 353 -7.83 0.66 6.78
CA ASP A 353 -7.28 -0.58 7.31
C ASP A 353 -8.41 -1.52 7.80
N PRO A 354 -8.57 -2.72 7.20
CA PRO A 354 -9.67 -3.63 7.46
C PRO A 354 -9.62 -4.22 8.88
N ASP A 355 -8.46 -4.22 9.52
CA ASP A 355 -8.31 -4.70 10.89
C ASP A 355 -8.79 -3.68 11.93
N LEU A 356 -8.98 -2.40 11.54
CA LEU A 356 -9.43 -1.33 12.43
C LEU A 356 -10.93 -1.46 12.72
N VAL A 357 -11.24 -1.96 13.91
CA VAL A 357 -12.61 -1.86 14.44
C VAL A 357 -12.80 -0.49 15.10
N VAL A 358 -13.31 0.47 14.34
CA VAL A 358 -13.78 1.75 14.88
C VAL A 358 -15.16 1.53 15.51
N ARG A 359 -15.28 1.74 16.83
CA ARG A 359 -16.60 1.82 17.47
C ARG A 359 -17.23 3.16 17.11
N THR A 360 -17.84 3.23 15.94
CA THR A 360 -18.69 4.36 15.59
C THR A 360 -19.90 4.32 16.52
N VAL A 361 -19.95 5.25 17.48
CA VAL A 361 -21.23 5.62 18.10
C VAL A 361 -22.00 6.33 17.00
N THR A 362 -22.72 5.55 16.19
CA THR A 362 -23.63 6.09 15.19
C THR A 362 -24.81 6.68 15.96
N THR A 363 -24.64 7.88 16.47
CA THR A 363 -25.79 8.72 16.80
C THR A 363 -26.44 9.01 15.46
N PRO A 364 -27.68 8.58 15.18
CA PRO A 364 -28.34 8.93 13.94
C PRO A 364 -28.58 10.44 13.97
N SER A 365 -27.63 11.20 13.42
CA SER A 365 -27.81 12.62 13.18
C SER A 365 -28.79 12.73 12.02
N ARG A 366 -30.08 12.81 12.35
CA ARG A 366 -31.07 13.41 11.46
C ARG A 366 -30.77 14.91 11.41
N SER A 367 -29.73 15.30 10.67
CA SER A 367 -29.57 16.71 10.31
C SER A 367 -30.53 16.98 9.16
N ARG A 368 -31.53 17.82 9.45
CA ARG A 368 -32.61 18.19 8.53
C ARG A 368 -32.39 19.59 7.95
N ASP A 369 -31.20 20.16 8.09
CA ASP A 369 -30.79 21.44 7.50
C ASP A 369 -29.29 21.37 7.16
N LYS A 370 -28.95 20.86 5.96
CA LYS A 370 -27.59 21.01 5.42
C LYS A 370 -27.48 22.47 4.98
N ALA A 371 -26.65 23.26 5.66
CA ALA A 371 -26.35 24.63 5.23
C ALA A 371 -25.96 24.61 3.74
N PRO A 372 -26.38 25.62 2.94
CA PRO A 372 -26.04 25.66 1.52
C PRO A 372 -24.53 25.59 1.36
N GLU A 373 -24.09 24.68 0.52
CA GLU A 373 -22.68 24.40 0.32
C GLU A 373 -22.07 25.53 -0.53
N VAL A 374 -21.01 26.17 -0.02
CA VAL A 374 -20.38 27.31 -0.69
C VAL A 374 -19.11 26.84 -1.37
N SER A 375 -19.05 27.05 -2.68
CA SER A 375 -17.87 26.73 -3.48
C SER A 375 -16.65 27.56 -3.05
N PRO A 376 -15.45 26.97 -2.98
CA PRO A 376 -14.22 27.72 -2.74
C PRO A 376 -13.81 28.61 -3.94
N PHE A 377 -14.47 28.46 -5.09
CA PHE A 377 -14.18 29.21 -6.31
C PHE A 377 -15.42 29.95 -6.83
N LEU A 378 -15.24 31.19 -7.26
CA LEU A 378 -16.32 32.06 -7.75
C LEU A 378 -16.89 31.63 -9.10
N ASP A 379 -16.10 30.88 -9.88
CA ASP A 379 -16.43 30.41 -11.24
C ASP A 379 -16.78 28.92 -11.29
N VAL A 380 -17.04 28.28 -10.14
CA VAL A 380 -17.52 26.89 -10.04
C VAL A 380 -18.76 26.86 -9.16
N ASN A 381 -19.90 26.51 -9.74
CA ASN A 381 -21.17 26.36 -9.00
C ASN A 381 -21.20 25.02 -8.24
N ALA A 382 -21.80 24.99 -7.06
CA ALA A 382 -22.00 23.77 -6.26
C ALA A 382 -22.89 22.72 -6.96
N ASP A 383 -23.76 23.13 -7.88
CA ASP A 383 -24.60 22.24 -8.69
C ASP A 383 -23.91 21.72 -9.96
N ASP A 384 -22.65 22.11 -10.21
CA ASP A 384 -21.89 21.62 -11.36
C ASP A 384 -21.53 20.14 -11.20
N ILE A 385 -21.63 19.34 -12.26
CA ILE A 385 -21.32 17.91 -12.23
C ILE A 385 -19.87 17.60 -11.86
N TYR A 386 -18.94 18.56 -12.04
CA TYR A 386 -17.53 18.45 -11.67
C TYR A 386 -17.20 19.11 -10.32
N TYR A 387 -18.21 19.65 -9.62
CA TYR A 387 -18.00 20.39 -8.39
C TYR A 387 -17.31 19.55 -7.33
N GLU A 388 -17.77 18.31 -7.10
CA GLU A 388 -17.21 17.43 -6.07
C GLU A 388 -15.77 17.03 -6.36
N GLU A 389 -15.41 16.74 -7.62
CA GLU A 389 -14.01 16.47 -7.98
C GLU A 389 -13.13 17.70 -7.81
N ILE A 390 -13.58 18.89 -8.24
CA ILE A 390 -12.81 20.13 -8.11
C ILE A 390 -12.60 20.49 -6.63
N LYS A 391 -13.67 20.39 -5.84
CA LYS A 391 -13.64 20.59 -4.38
C LYS A 391 -12.69 19.60 -3.72
N THR A 392 -12.77 18.32 -4.07
CA THR A 392 -11.89 17.27 -3.52
C THR A 392 -10.43 17.52 -3.88
N ALA A 393 -10.15 17.87 -5.14
CA ALA A 393 -8.81 18.22 -5.57
C ALA A 393 -8.25 19.44 -4.81
N SER A 394 -9.08 20.46 -4.58
CA SER A 394 -8.68 21.65 -3.84
C SER A 394 -8.48 21.36 -2.35
N SER A 395 -9.40 20.61 -1.71
CA SER A 395 -9.34 20.31 -0.28
C SER A 395 -8.18 19.41 0.08
N ARG A 396 -7.83 18.47 -0.81
CA ARG A 396 -6.62 17.64 -0.68
C ARG A 396 -5.35 18.38 -1.08
N GLY A 397 -5.45 19.57 -1.67
CA GLY A 397 -4.30 20.33 -2.14
C GLY A 397 -3.65 19.77 -3.41
N ILE A 398 -4.33 18.91 -4.19
CA ILE A 398 -3.88 18.45 -5.52
C ILE A 398 -3.77 19.63 -6.49
N ILE A 399 -4.74 20.54 -6.41
CA ILE A 399 -4.83 21.71 -7.27
C ILE A 399 -4.97 22.99 -6.45
N GLN A 400 -4.53 24.09 -7.05
CA GLN A 400 -4.75 25.44 -6.55
C GLN A 400 -5.53 26.24 -7.59
N GLY A 401 -6.27 27.24 -7.13
CA GLY A 401 -6.91 28.21 -8.02
C GLY A 401 -5.89 29.01 -8.84
N THR A 402 -6.37 29.68 -9.89
CA THR A 402 -5.54 30.54 -10.75
C THR A 402 -5.34 31.94 -10.17
N GLY A 403 -5.86 32.20 -8.96
CA GLY A 403 -5.81 33.49 -8.26
C GLY A 403 -7.20 34.11 -8.09
N GLN A 404 -7.32 35.06 -7.16
CA GLN A 404 -8.56 35.83 -6.91
C GLN A 404 -9.82 34.96 -6.68
N ALA A 405 -9.65 33.78 -6.09
CA ALA A 405 -10.71 32.77 -5.91
C ALA A 405 -11.34 32.24 -7.22
N TYR A 406 -10.58 32.22 -8.32
CA TYR A 406 -10.97 31.56 -9.58
C TYR A 406 -10.26 30.22 -9.76
N PHE A 407 -10.95 29.28 -10.39
CA PHE A 407 -10.42 27.98 -10.82
C PHE A 407 -10.03 27.97 -12.31
N SER A 408 -10.73 28.75 -13.13
CA SER A 408 -10.69 28.74 -14.60
C SER A 408 -11.04 27.38 -15.20
N PRO A 409 -12.26 26.84 -14.96
CA PRO A 409 -12.64 25.48 -15.34
C PRO A 409 -12.50 25.19 -16.83
N ASP A 410 -12.97 26.10 -17.68
CA ASP A 410 -13.06 25.91 -19.13
C ASP A 410 -11.76 26.22 -19.88
N ARG A 411 -10.73 26.70 -19.17
CA ARG A 411 -9.44 26.98 -19.78
C ARG A 411 -8.73 25.67 -20.13
N HIS A 412 -8.18 25.59 -21.33
CA HIS A 412 -7.36 24.44 -21.74
C HIS A 412 -6.09 24.35 -20.92
N ILE A 413 -5.85 23.16 -20.36
CA ILE A 413 -4.72 22.89 -19.49
C ILE A 413 -3.41 22.87 -20.29
N THR A 414 -2.34 23.44 -19.73
CA THR A 414 -0.99 23.32 -20.30
C THR A 414 -0.24 22.11 -19.77
N LYS A 415 0.79 21.65 -20.50
CA LYS A 415 1.71 20.61 -20.06
C LYS A 415 2.36 20.96 -18.70
N ALA A 416 2.78 22.20 -18.50
CA ALA A 416 3.33 22.67 -17.23
C ALA A 416 2.34 22.53 -16.05
N GLU A 417 1.08 22.87 -16.26
CA GLU A 417 0.03 22.74 -15.24
C GLU A 417 -0.33 21.29 -14.94
N ALA A 418 -0.43 20.46 -15.98
CA ALA A 418 -0.73 19.04 -15.85
C ALA A 418 0.32 18.34 -14.97
N PHE A 419 1.61 18.49 -15.27
CA PHE A 419 2.67 17.88 -14.46
C PHE A 419 2.75 18.48 -13.06
N THR A 420 2.48 19.78 -12.91
CA THR A 420 2.39 20.39 -11.58
C THR A 420 1.30 19.76 -10.72
N ILE A 421 0.14 19.43 -11.29
CA ILE A 421 -0.95 18.74 -10.59
C ILE A 421 -0.55 17.31 -10.23
N LEU A 422 0.02 16.56 -11.17
CA LEU A 422 0.40 15.15 -10.95
C LEU A 422 1.47 15.00 -9.88
N ILE A 423 2.55 15.81 -9.93
CA ILE A 423 3.62 15.75 -8.94
C ILE A 423 3.13 16.20 -7.55
N ARG A 424 2.24 17.20 -7.50
CA ARG A 424 1.61 17.60 -6.25
C ARG A 424 0.71 16.54 -5.65
N ALA A 425 -0.02 15.80 -6.49
CA ALA A 425 -0.87 14.71 -6.02
C ALA A 425 -0.05 13.65 -5.26
N ILE A 426 1.15 13.33 -5.73
CA ILE A 426 2.06 12.38 -5.07
C ILE A 426 3.00 13.03 -4.06
N GLY A 427 2.96 14.35 -3.90
CA GLY A 427 3.73 15.11 -2.91
C GLY A 427 5.25 15.02 -3.02
N LEU A 428 5.78 14.84 -4.23
CA LEU A 428 7.22 14.66 -4.49
C LEU A 428 7.93 15.94 -4.94
N GLU A 429 7.30 17.11 -4.85
CA GLU A 429 7.92 18.39 -5.26
C GLU A 429 9.23 18.68 -4.53
N GLY A 430 9.38 18.18 -3.30
CA GLY A 430 10.59 18.32 -2.47
C GLY A 430 11.80 17.55 -2.98
N LEU A 431 11.64 16.65 -3.96
CA LEU A 431 12.77 15.97 -4.61
C LEU A 431 13.51 16.88 -5.61
N ALA A 432 12.96 18.05 -5.94
CA ALA A 432 13.61 19.03 -6.78
C ALA A 432 14.82 19.68 -6.05
N PRO A 433 15.90 20.03 -6.76
CA PRO A 433 17.03 20.75 -6.18
C PRO A 433 16.63 22.09 -5.57
N TYR A 434 17.17 22.39 -4.39
CA TYR A 434 17.05 23.69 -3.70
C TYR A 434 18.33 24.52 -3.90
N PRO A 435 18.28 25.86 -4.07
CA PRO A 435 17.11 26.76 -4.02
C PRO A 435 16.35 26.92 -5.34
N TYR A 436 16.94 26.48 -6.46
CA TYR A 436 16.33 26.56 -7.79
C TYR A 436 16.54 25.25 -8.54
N SER A 437 15.48 24.75 -9.16
CA SER A 437 15.58 23.61 -10.07
C SER A 437 15.96 24.11 -11.47
N ILE A 438 17.14 23.70 -11.93
CA ILE A 438 17.49 23.71 -13.35
C ILE A 438 17.07 22.34 -13.89
N THR A 439 16.15 22.36 -14.85
CA THR A 439 15.66 21.15 -15.49
C THR A 439 16.65 20.67 -16.55
N HIS A 440 16.56 19.39 -16.94
CA HIS A 440 17.36 18.84 -18.04
C HIS A 440 16.90 19.33 -19.43
N PHE A 441 15.74 19.97 -19.52
CA PHE A 441 15.13 20.37 -20.78
C PHE A 441 15.82 21.59 -21.40
N ALA A 442 15.96 21.58 -22.73
CA ALA A 442 16.60 22.65 -23.49
C ALA A 442 15.83 23.98 -23.41
N ASP A 443 14.51 23.93 -23.17
CA ASP A 443 13.63 25.09 -22.97
C ASP A 443 13.37 25.38 -21.48
N ASN A 444 14.30 25.02 -20.58
CA ASN A 444 14.23 25.27 -19.13
C ASN A 444 13.73 26.67 -18.77
N ASP A 445 14.20 27.70 -19.49
CA ASP A 445 13.89 29.09 -19.19
C ASP A 445 12.46 29.49 -19.58
N SER A 446 11.85 28.76 -20.52
CA SER A 446 10.44 28.88 -20.88
C SER A 446 9.52 28.21 -19.85
N ILE A 447 10.03 27.29 -19.02
CA ILE A 447 9.23 26.62 -18.00
C ILE A 447 8.88 27.64 -16.88
N PRO A 448 7.59 27.87 -16.59
CA PRO A 448 7.19 28.80 -15.54
C PRO A 448 7.77 28.40 -14.18
N ALA A 449 8.15 29.38 -13.36
CA ALA A 449 8.77 29.14 -12.05
C ALA A 449 7.95 28.19 -11.16
N PHE A 450 6.62 28.28 -11.18
CA PHE A 450 5.73 27.40 -10.41
C PHE A 450 5.79 25.92 -10.84
N ALA A 451 6.22 25.64 -12.07
CA ALA A 451 6.22 24.31 -12.67
C ALA A 451 7.62 23.69 -12.76
N ARG A 452 8.71 24.45 -12.58
CA ARG A 452 10.09 23.95 -12.76
C ARG A 452 10.40 22.74 -11.87
N ASN A 453 10.04 22.81 -10.58
CA ASN A 453 10.25 21.70 -9.67
C ASN A 453 9.48 20.45 -10.11
N ALA A 454 8.21 20.62 -10.48
CA ALA A 454 7.39 19.52 -10.97
C ALA A 454 7.94 18.93 -12.28
N ALA A 455 8.41 19.76 -13.22
CA ALA A 455 9.01 19.30 -14.46
C ALA A 455 10.29 18.49 -14.21
N ALA A 456 11.19 18.97 -13.34
CA ALA A 456 12.41 18.24 -12.98
C ALA A 456 12.11 16.90 -12.29
N VAL A 457 11.17 16.88 -11.35
CA VAL A 457 10.78 15.66 -10.65
C VAL A 457 10.09 14.69 -11.62
N ALA A 458 9.14 15.17 -12.43
CA ALA A 458 8.44 14.35 -13.42
C ALA A 458 9.41 13.69 -14.41
N TYR A 459 10.47 14.41 -14.83
CA TYR A 459 11.55 13.84 -15.63
C TYR A 459 12.31 12.75 -14.87
N ARG A 460 12.74 13.06 -13.64
CA ARG A 460 13.51 12.13 -12.79
C ARG A 460 12.78 10.81 -12.52
N ILE A 461 11.46 10.85 -12.38
CA ILE A 461 10.64 9.66 -12.12
C ILE A 461 10.03 9.05 -13.40
N GLY A 462 10.41 9.54 -14.58
CA GLY A 462 10.00 8.98 -15.87
C GLY A 462 8.54 9.27 -16.27
N LEU A 463 7.85 10.23 -15.64
CA LEU A 463 6.52 10.65 -16.04
C LEU A 463 6.53 11.67 -17.18
N ALA A 464 7.58 12.49 -17.27
CA ALA A 464 7.77 13.46 -18.33
C ALA A 464 9.03 13.12 -19.15
N GLU A 465 8.92 13.28 -20.46
CA GLU A 465 10.02 13.09 -21.41
C GLU A 465 10.18 14.35 -22.27
N GLU A 466 11.39 14.56 -22.78
CA GLU A 466 11.67 15.57 -23.80
C GLU A 466 11.08 15.19 -25.17
N ASP A 467 10.80 16.20 -26.00
CA ASP A 467 10.58 15.97 -27.42
C ASP A 467 11.90 15.64 -28.16
N SER A 468 11.80 15.35 -29.46
CA SER A 468 12.97 15.07 -30.33
C SER A 468 14.05 16.16 -30.36
N ARG A 469 13.77 17.36 -29.86
CA ARG A 469 14.71 18.50 -29.79
C ARG A 469 15.21 18.75 -28.36
N GLY A 470 14.81 17.94 -27.38
CA GLY A 470 15.17 18.13 -25.97
C GLY A 470 14.23 19.04 -25.18
N PHE A 471 13.05 19.37 -25.72
CA PHE A 471 12.17 20.40 -25.13
C PHE A 471 11.06 19.78 -24.28
N PHE A 472 10.72 20.44 -23.17
CA PHE A 472 9.54 20.13 -22.36
C PHE A 472 8.25 20.63 -23.02
N ASN A 473 8.26 21.79 -23.68
CA ASN A 473 7.09 22.47 -24.26
C ASN A 473 6.02 22.86 -23.20
N PRO A 474 6.33 23.76 -22.25
CA PRO A 474 5.50 24.04 -21.08
C PRO A 474 4.10 24.59 -21.39
N ASP A 475 3.95 25.36 -22.47
CA ASP A 475 2.68 26.01 -22.88
C ASP A 475 1.81 25.13 -23.79
N GLU A 476 2.31 23.96 -24.18
CA GLU A 476 1.57 23.01 -25.01
C GLU A 476 0.23 22.66 -24.36
N LYS A 477 -0.86 22.77 -25.12
CA LYS A 477 -2.20 22.38 -24.68
C LYS A 477 -2.42 20.90 -24.89
N PHE A 478 -2.92 20.21 -23.88
CA PHE A 478 -3.20 18.78 -23.98
C PHE A 478 -4.50 18.50 -24.73
N THR A 479 -4.41 17.56 -25.67
CA THR A 479 -5.53 16.86 -26.27
C THR A 479 -5.93 15.67 -25.40
N TYR A 480 -7.14 15.14 -25.57
CA TYR A 480 -7.65 14.01 -24.78
C TYR A 480 -6.79 12.75 -24.92
N GLU A 481 -6.23 12.50 -26.09
CA GLU A 481 -5.25 11.42 -26.32
C GLU A 481 -3.98 11.58 -25.47
N LYS A 482 -3.41 12.79 -25.37
CA LYS A 482 -2.19 13.08 -24.61
C LYS A 482 -2.45 13.05 -23.10
N ALA A 483 -3.58 13.62 -22.67
CA ALA A 483 -4.00 13.53 -21.29
C ALA A 483 -4.24 12.07 -20.87
N SER A 484 -4.85 11.25 -21.73
CA SER A 484 -5.09 9.84 -21.45
C SER A 484 -3.79 9.04 -21.33
N ASP A 485 -2.82 9.26 -22.23
CA ASP A 485 -1.51 8.62 -22.14
C ASP A 485 -0.78 8.97 -20.82
N ILE A 486 -0.78 10.24 -20.43
CA ILE A 486 -0.09 10.68 -19.22
C ILE A 486 -0.80 10.19 -17.95
N ILE A 487 -2.13 10.21 -17.92
CA ILE A 487 -2.89 9.67 -16.78
C ILE A 487 -2.70 8.15 -16.68
N TYR A 488 -2.67 7.44 -17.82
CA TYR A 488 -2.33 6.02 -17.84
C TYR A 488 -0.93 5.74 -17.29
N LYS A 489 0.09 6.49 -17.74
CA LYS A 489 1.46 6.42 -17.19
C LYS A 489 1.50 6.74 -15.70
N PHE A 490 0.70 7.69 -15.25
CA PHE A 490 0.58 8.02 -13.84
C PHE A 490 -0.03 6.88 -13.02
N VAL A 491 -1.09 6.23 -13.51
CA VAL A 491 -1.66 5.01 -12.88
C VAL A 491 -0.63 3.89 -12.85
N GLN A 492 0.12 3.65 -13.94
CA GLN A 492 1.20 2.66 -13.97
C GLN A 492 2.32 2.99 -12.97
N TYR A 493 2.69 4.27 -12.82
CA TYR A 493 3.64 4.70 -11.81
C TYR A 493 3.16 4.37 -10.39
N LEU A 494 1.90 4.70 -10.08
CA LEU A 494 1.29 4.42 -8.78
C LEU A 494 1.12 2.93 -8.50
N GLY A 495 0.95 2.09 -9.51
CA GLY A 495 0.74 0.64 -9.36
C GLY A 495 2.01 -0.22 -9.45
N LYS A 496 3.06 0.25 -10.15
CA LYS A 496 4.24 -0.57 -10.47
C LYS A 496 5.57 0.11 -10.16
N GLU A 497 5.82 1.30 -10.71
CA GLU A 497 7.15 1.91 -10.62
C GLU A 497 7.49 2.34 -9.20
N LEU A 498 6.51 2.87 -8.46
CA LEU A 498 6.70 3.22 -7.05
C LEU A 498 7.02 1.99 -6.19
N VAL A 499 6.44 0.82 -6.50
CA VAL A 499 6.74 -0.44 -5.80
C VAL A 499 8.20 -0.85 -6.00
N LYS A 500 8.73 -0.70 -7.23
CA LYS A 500 10.11 -1.08 -7.54
C LYS A 500 11.10 -0.31 -6.68
N ASP A 501 10.91 1.00 -6.51
CA ASP A 501 11.82 1.83 -5.71
C ASP A 501 11.91 1.34 -4.25
N TYR A 502 10.76 1.06 -3.64
CA TYR A 502 10.68 0.58 -2.25
C TYR A 502 11.13 -0.87 -2.07
N ARG A 503 10.90 -1.73 -3.06
CA ARG A 503 11.31 -3.14 -2.99
C ARG A 503 12.80 -3.32 -3.29
N GLU A 504 13.26 -2.77 -4.41
CA GLU A 504 14.60 -3.06 -4.94
C GLU A 504 15.69 -2.33 -4.17
N ARG A 505 15.47 -1.08 -3.73
CA ARG A 505 16.49 -0.36 -2.96
C ARG A 505 16.73 -0.95 -1.58
N ILE A 506 15.74 -1.62 -1.00
CA ILE A 506 15.85 -2.18 0.36
C ILE A 506 16.35 -3.62 0.34
N LEU A 507 16.04 -4.38 -0.71
CA LEU A 507 16.50 -5.77 -0.87
C LEU A 507 17.87 -5.90 -1.58
N ASN A 508 18.23 -4.99 -2.48
CA ASN A 508 19.45 -5.12 -3.31
C ASN A 508 20.64 -4.24 -2.87
N TYR A 509 20.44 -3.37 -1.88
CA TYR A 509 21.48 -2.66 -1.13
C TYR A 509 21.31 -3.04 0.34
#